data_AF-A0A3A3GET4-F1
#
_entry.id   AF-A0A3A3GET4-F1
#
_cell.length_a   1.000
_cell.length_b   1.000
_cell.length_c   1.000
_cell.angle_alpha   90.00
_cell.angle_beta   90.00
_cell.angle_gamma   90.00
#
_symmetry.space_group_name_H-M   'P 1'
#
loop_
_entity.id
_entity.type
_entity.pdbx_description
1 polymer ?
#
loop_
_entity_poly.entity_id
_entity_poly.type
_entity_poly.pdbx_seq_one_letter_code
_entity_poly.pdbx_strand_id
1 'polypeptide(L)'
;MANVTFYRDEALPFLEAKRCHKNDLAYQKHFHEEYSIGLIDEGETQAWCDGVLWRVETGRMISFPPLILYACQPAEDAQWKYKMLAF
;
A
#
# COMPACT_ATOMS: atom_id res chain seq x y z
N MET A 1 13.47 -9.40 -6.35
CA MET A 1 12.11 -9.98 -6.54
C MET A 1 11.21 -9.45 -5.44
N ALA A 2 9.99 -9.05 -5.76
CA ALA A 2 9.00 -8.64 -4.75
C ALA A 2 8.67 -9.84 -3.86
N ASN A 3 8.81 -9.72 -2.55
CA ASN A 3 8.30 -10.74 -1.64
C ASN A 3 6.96 -10.25 -1.08
N VAL A 4 5.88 -10.81 -1.59
CA VAL A 4 4.51 -10.51 -1.15
C VAL A 4 3.92 -11.76 -0.54
N THR A 5 3.47 -11.65 0.71
CA THR A 5 2.74 -12.70 1.41
C THR A 5 1.29 -12.26 1.56
N PHE A 6 0.35 -13.10 1.15
CA PHE A 6 -1.09 -12.85 1.30
C PHE A 6 -1.65 -13.69 2.45
N TYR A 7 -2.66 -13.14 3.12
CA TYR A 7 -3.48 -13.83 4.10
C TYR A 7 -4.95 -13.57 3.76
N ARG A 8 -5.72 -14.66 3.73
CA ARG A 8 -7.16 -14.67 3.48
C ARG A 8 -7.78 -15.64 4.47
N ASP A 9 -8.94 -15.31 4.99
CA ASP A 9 -9.67 -16.12 5.96
C ASP A 9 -11.02 -16.52 5.36
N GLU A 10 -11.38 -17.80 5.40
CA GLU A 10 -12.66 -18.28 4.86
C GLU A 10 -13.86 -17.69 5.60
N ALA A 11 -13.69 -17.31 6.87
CA ALA A 11 -14.74 -16.64 7.65
C ALA A 11 -14.90 -15.16 7.26
N LEU A 12 -13.93 -14.57 6.55
CA LEU A 12 -13.91 -13.17 6.12
C LEU A 12 -13.56 -13.08 4.63
N PRO A 13 -14.41 -13.60 3.73
CA PRO A 13 -14.08 -13.71 2.29
C PRO A 13 -13.94 -12.35 1.59
N PHE A 14 -14.43 -11.28 2.21
CA PHE A 14 -14.30 -9.91 1.72
C PHE A 14 -12.99 -9.24 2.16
N LEU A 15 -12.21 -9.85 3.05
CA LEU A 15 -11.02 -9.27 3.65
C LEU A 15 -9.75 -9.93 3.11
N GLU A 16 -8.84 -9.14 2.56
CA GLU A 16 -7.49 -9.57 2.18
C GLU A 16 -6.44 -8.78 2.95
N ALA A 17 -5.53 -9.48 3.62
CA ALA A 17 -4.32 -8.87 4.15
C ALA A 17 -3.11 -9.26 3.30
N LYS A 18 -2.16 -8.33 3.14
CA LYS A 18 -0.87 -8.64 2.50
C LYS A 18 0.26 -7.94 3.22
N ARG A 19 1.42 -8.59 3.25
CA ARG A 19 2.70 -8.00 3.63
C ARG A 19 3.58 -7.93 2.40
N CYS A 20 4.10 -6.76 2.12
CA CYS A 20 4.92 -6.47 0.95
C CYS A 20 6.31 -6.02 1.38
N HIS A 21 7.34 -6.65 0.84
CA HIS A 21 8.73 -6.18 0.91
C HIS A 21 9.22 -5.92 -0.51
N LYS A 22 9.44 -4.66 -0.90
CA LYS A 22 9.89 -4.38 -2.26
C LYS A 22 10.52 -3.01 -2.46
N ASN A 23 11.73 -3.00 -3.02
CA ASN A 23 12.48 -1.77 -3.29
C ASN A 23 12.18 -1.14 -4.66
N ASP A 24 11.26 -1.67 -5.45
CA ASP A 24 11.11 -1.29 -6.88
C ASP A 24 9.66 -1.45 -7.39
N LEU A 25 8.71 -0.76 -6.74
CA LEU A 25 7.37 -0.55 -7.28
C LEU A 25 7.09 0.94 -7.41
N ALA A 26 7.32 1.48 -8.60
CA ALA A 26 6.55 2.62 -9.05
C ALA A 26 5.15 2.09 -9.43
N TYR A 27 4.18 2.23 -8.53
CA TYR A 27 2.80 1.96 -8.90
C TYR A 27 2.33 3.05 -9.84
N GLN A 28 1.88 2.68 -11.06
CA GLN A 28 1.12 3.60 -11.89
C GLN A 28 -0.15 4.02 -11.16
N LYS A 29 -0.72 5.18 -11.52
CA LYS A 29 -2.01 5.62 -10.96
C LYS A 29 -3.07 4.57 -11.26
N HIS A 30 -3.73 4.10 -10.21
CA HIS A 30 -4.79 3.09 -10.30
C HIS A 30 -5.77 3.29 -9.14
N PHE A 31 -6.86 2.54 -9.17
CA PHE A 31 -7.84 2.46 -8.09
C PHE A 31 -8.30 1.01 -7.93
N HIS A 32 -8.99 0.72 -6.83
CA HIS A 32 -9.68 -0.54 -6.59
C HIS A 32 -11.13 -0.27 -6.20
N GLU A 33 -11.97 -1.30 -6.23
CA GLU A 33 -13.35 -1.22 -5.73
C GLU A 33 -13.39 -1.34 -4.20
N GLU A 34 -12.37 -1.96 -3.62
CA GLU A 34 -12.18 -2.15 -2.18
C GLU A 34 -11.57 -0.91 -1.52
N TYR A 35 -11.94 -0.69 -0.25
CA TYR A 35 -11.23 0.23 0.61
C TYR A 35 -9.92 -0.44 1.03
N SER A 36 -8.83 0.31 1.10
CA SER A 36 -7.58 -0.24 1.62
C SER A 36 -6.89 0.64 2.64
N ILE A 37 -6.31 0.00 3.67
CA ILE A 37 -5.56 0.65 4.74
C ILE A 37 -4.20 0.00 4.82
N GLY A 38 -3.15 0.82 4.86
CA GLY A 38 -1.76 0.40 4.90
C GLY A 38 -1.01 0.91 6.10
N LEU A 39 -0.18 0.07 6.72
CA LEU A 39 0.80 0.46 7.74
C LEU A 39 2.22 0.32 7.18
N ILE A 40 3.02 1.36 7.31
CA ILE A 40 4.41 1.36 6.85
C ILE A 40 5.32 0.82 7.95
N ASP A 41 5.91 -0.35 7.71
CA ASP A 41 6.82 -1.01 8.65
C ASP A 41 8.27 -0.51 8.51
N GLU A 42 8.71 -0.20 7.29
CA GLU A 42 10.07 0.29 7.01
C GLU A 42 10.11 1.14 5.73
N GLY A 43 10.96 2.17 5.72
CA GLY A 43 11.16 3.06 4.59
C GLY A 43 10.13 4.20 4.51
N GLU A 44 10.04 4.79 3.33
CA GLU A 44 9.11 5.87 3.00
C GLU A 44 8.67 5.83 1.54
N THR A 45 7.52 6.44 1.27
CA THR A 45 6.95 6.60 -0.07
C THR A 45 6.40 8.00 -0.26
N GLN A 46 6.45 8.49 -1.49
CA GLN A 46 5.54 9.53 -1.94
C GLN A 46 4.21 8.86 -2.33
N ALA A 47 3.13 9.24 -1.66
CA ALA A 47 1.79 8.76 -1.94
C ALA A 47 0.97 9.87 -2.58
N TRP A 48 0.60 9.69 -3.84
CA TRP A 48 -0.32 10.58 -4.53
C TRP A 48 -1.74 10.02 -4.42
N CYS A 49 -2.71 10.85 -4.02
CA CYS A 49 -4.12 10.47 -3.93
C CYS A 49 -4.98 11.70 -4.23
N ASP A 50 -5.89 11.58 -5.21
CA ASP A 50 -6.84 12.63 -5.60
C ASP A 50 -6.23 14.03 -5.76
N GLY A 51 -5.11 14.12 -6.49
CA GLY A 51 -4.43 15.40 -6.74
C GLY A 51 -3.49 15.86 -5.64
N VAL A 52 -3.46 15.21 -4.47
CA VAL A 52 -2.61 15.58 -3.34
C VAL A 52 -1.45 14.61 -3.20
N LEU A 53 -0.25 15.15 -2.98
CA LEU A 53 0.97 14.36 -2.74
C LEU A 53 1.33 14.41 -1.25
N TRP A 54 1.54 13.24 -0.66
CA TRP A 54 1.91 13.05 0.73
C TRP A 54 3.25 12.32 0.83
N ARG A 55 4.09 12.69 1.80
CA ARG A 55 5.20 11.84 2.24
C ARG A 55 4.71 10.96 3.39
N VAL A 56 4.85 9.65 3.22
CA VAL A 56 4.44 8.66 4.22
C VAL A 56 5.62 7.80 4.59
N GLU A 57 6.04 7.90 5.85
CA GLU A 57 7.22 7.23 6.40
C GLU A 57 6.83 6.12 7.38
N THR A 58 7.83 5.37 7.83
CA THR A 58 7.70 4.30 8.83
C THR A 58 6.86 4.74 10.04
N GLY A 59 5.95 3.87 10.48
CA GLY A 59 5.05 4.11 11.60
C GLY A 59 3.78 4.89 11.23
N ARG A 60 3.67 5.41 10.00
CA ARG A 60 2.43 6.04 9.52
C ARG A 60 1.49 5.05 8.86
N MET A 61 0.21 5.41 8.88
CA MET A 61 -0.86 4.71 8.19
C MET A 61 -1.30 5.51 6.96
N ILE A 62 -1.66 4.80 5.89
CA ILE A 62 -2.26 5.35 4.68
C ILE A 62 -3.61 4.67 4.42
N SER A 63 -4.55 5.40 3.85
CA SER A 63 -5.85 4.87 3.46
C SER A 63 -6.20 5.29 2.04
N PHE A 64 -6.69 4.35 1.24
CA PHE A 64 -7.19 4.60 -0.11
C PHE A 64 -8.67 4.24 -0.18
N PRO A 65 -9.54 5.25 -0.38
CA PRO A 65 -10.96 5.01 -0.61
C PRO A 65 -11.22 4.30 -1.95
N PRO A 66 -12.34 3.55 -2.07
CA PRO A 66 -12.80 2.96 -3.31
C PRO A 66 -12.86 3.97 -4.46
N LEU A 67 -12.48 3.53 -5.65
CA LEU A 67 -12.64 4.26 -6.92
C LEU A 67 -11.89 5.61 -6.99
N ILE A 68 -11.01 5.89 -6.02
CA ILE A 68 -10.14 7.07 -6.04
C ILE A 68 -8.78 6.69 -6.63
N LEU A 69 -8.30 7.47 -7.60
CA LEU A 69 -6.98 7.25 -8.18
C LEU A 69 -5.90 7.57 -7.15
N TYR A 70 -4.95 6.64 -7.02
CA TYR A 70 -3.78 6.81 -6.20
C TYR A 70 -2.54 6.13 -6.78
N ALA A 71 -1.37 6.53 -6.29
CA ALA A 71 -0.08 5.93 -6.61
C ALA A 71 0.85 6.01 -5.40
N CYS A 72 1.71 5.01 -5.22
CA CYS A 72 2.82 5.05 -4.27
C CYS A 72 4.13 4.89 -5.04
N GLN A 73 5.09 5.75 -4.71
CA GLN A 73 6.45 5.72 -5.21
C GLN A 73 7.41 5.71 -4.02
N PRO A 74 7.87 4.51 -3.61
CA PRO A 74 8.88 4.35 -2.57
C PRO A 74 10.16 5.13 -2.92
N ALA A 75 10.86 5.64 -1.92
CA ALA A 75 12.16 6.26 -2.13
C ALA A 75 13.16 5.26 -2.72
N GLU A 76 14.01 5.72 -3.64
CA GLU A 76 15.09 4.92 -4.23
C GLU A 76 15.99 4.34 -3.12
N ASP A 77 16.41 3.09 -3.29
CA ASP A 77 17.25 2.33 -2.34
C ASP A 77 16.68 2.12 -0.92
N ALA A 78 15.46 2.58 -0.63
CA ALA A 78 14.81 2.32 0.65
C ALA A 78 14.32 0.87 0.73
N GLN A 79 14.58 0.22 1.87
CA GLN A 79 13.89 -1.01 2.24
C GLN A 79 12.42 -0.68 2.50
N TRP A 80 11.57 -0.90 1.50
CA TRP A 80 10.16 -0.56 1.61
C TRP A 80 9.35 -1.77 2.04
N LYS A 81 8.85 -1.71 3.28
CA LYS A 81 8.06 -2.78 3.90
C LYS A 81 6.77 -2.20 4.44
N TYR A 82 5.66 -2.83 4.09
CA TYR A 82 4.35 -2.41 4.55
C TYR A 82 3.38 -3.58 4.61
N LYS A 83 2.32 -3.40 5.40
CA LYS A 83 1.15 -4.27 5.44
C LYS A 83 -0.03 -3.52 4.87
N MET A 84 -0.89 -4.19 4.13
CA MET A 84 -2.18 -3.66 3.70
C MET A 84 -3.29 -4.59 4.12
N LEU A 85 -4.44 -3.99 4.39
CA LEU A 85 -5.74 -4.63 4.53
C LEU A 85 -6.66 -4.05 3.45
N ALA A 86 -7.34 -4.89 2.69
CA ALA A 86 -8.33 -4.51 1.69
C ALA A 86 -9.67 -5.17 2.02
N PHE A 87 -10.77 -4.42 1.95
CA PHE A 87 -12.13 -4.85 2.27
C PHE A 87 -13.22 -3.98 1.65
#